data_AF-A0A2J8S544-F1
#
_entry.id   AF-A0A2J8S544-F1
#
_cell.length_a   1.000
_cell.length_b   1.000
_cell.length_c   1.000
_cell.angle_alpha   90.00
_cell.angle_beta   90.00
_cell.angle_gamma   90.00
#
_symmetry.space_group_name_H-M   'P 1'
#
loop_
_entity.id
_entity.type
_entity.pdbx_description
1 polymer ?
#
loop_
_entity_poly.entity_id
_entity_poly.type
_entity_poly.pdbx_seq_one_letter_code
_entity_poly.pdbx_strand_id
1 'polypeptide(L)'
;PNVVGQLAKQMIGYNLATKQTPKEGVKVNKVMVAEALDISRETYLAILMDRSCNGPVLVGSPQGGVDIEEVAASNPELIFKEQIDIFEGIKDSQAQRMAENLGFVGPLKSQVEAILVNIFGGIVNCAIIANGITKACRELELKVPLVVRLEGTNVQEAQKILNNSGLPITSAIDLEDAAKKAVASVAKK
;
A
#
# COMPACT_ATOMS: atom_id res chain seq x y z
N PRO A 1 14.46 15.37 -24.97
CA PRO A 1 15.28 14.12 -24.98
C PRO A 1 16.80 14.36 -24.82
N ASN A 2 17.42 15.21 -25.64
CA ASN A 2 18.88 15.39 -25.64
C ASN A 2 19.44 15.97 -24.33
N VAL A 3 18.70 16.89 -23.70
CA VAL A 3 19.09 17.49 -22.40
C VAL A 3 19.14 16.43 -21.28
N VAL A 4 18.18 15.50 -21.27
CA VAL A 4 18.13 14.42 -20.27
C VAL A 4 19.38 13.53 -20.37
N GLY A 5 19.81 13.20 -21.60
CA GLY A 5 21.03 12.42 -21.80
C GLY A 5 22.31 13.14 -21.35
N GLN A 6 22.39 14.46 -21.55
CA GLN A 6 23.52 15.27 -21.09
C GLN A 6 23.59 15.32 -19.56
N LEU A 7 22.46 15.52 -18.88
CA LEU A 7 22.38 15.53 -17.42
C LEU A 7 22.66 14.14 -16.84
N ALA A 8 22.08 13.08 -17.41
CA ALA A 8 22.31 11.71 -16.97
C ALA A 8 23.79 11.31 -17.05
N LYS A 9 24.52 11.79 -18.06
CA LYS A 9 25.97 11.57 -18.21
C LYS A 9 26.80 12.22 -17.08
N GLN A 10 26.29 13.29 -16.48
CA GLN A 10 26.92 13.95 -15.34
C GLN A 10 26.52 13.30 -13.99
N MET A 11 25.51 12.43 -14.00
CA MET A 11 25.05 11.71 -12.81
C MET A 11 25.67 10.31 -12.74
N ILE A 12 25.49 9.50 -13.79
CA ILE A 12 25.92 8.09 -13.79
C ILE A 12 27.45 8.00 -13.69
N GLY A 13 27.92 7.27 -12.69
CA GLY A 13 29.35 7.06 -12.41
C GLY A 13 29.95 8.02 -11.40
N TYR A 14 29.25 9.09 -11.02
CA TYR A 14 29.65 10.07 -10.00
C TYR A 14 29.02 9.77 -8.64
N ASN A 15 29.51 10.42 -7.58
CA ASN A 15 28.95 10.29 -6.23
C ASN A 15 27.98 11.44 -5.93
N LEU A 16 26.78 11.11 -5.42
CA LEU A 16 25.79 12.05 -4.93
C LEU A 16 25.93 12.22 -3.41
N ALA A 17 26.17 13.46 -2.97
CA ALA A 17 26.22 13.82 -1.55
C ALA A 17 24.95 14.61 -1.15
N THR A 18 24.27 14.16 -0.10
CA THR A 18 23.11 14.82 0.52
C THR A 18 23.33 14.97 2.03
N LYS A 19 22.39 15.62 2.74
CA LYS A 19 22.41 15.73 4.20
C LYS A 19 22.43 14.36 4.93
N GLN A 20 21.97 13.30 4.26
CA GLN A 20 21.82 11.95 4.82
C GLN A 20 22.89 10.95 4.35
N THR A 21 23.80 11.35 3.45
CA THR A 21 24.88 10.46 2.96
C THR A 21 26.20 10.74 3.69
N PRO A 22 27.16 9.80 3.68
CA PRO A 22 28.55 10.09 4.07
C PRO A 22 29.14 11.25 3.27
N LYS A 23 30.22 11.87 3.78
CA LYS A 23 30.88 13.02 3.12
C LYS A 23 31.35 12.71 1.69
N GLU A 24 31.72 11.47 1.42
CA GLU A 24 32.15 10.99 0.10
C GLU A 24 30.99 10.72 -0.89
N GLY A 25 29.73 10.79 -0.42
CA GLY A 25 28.53 10.54 -1.21
C GLY A 25 28.31 9.07 -1.58
N VAL A 26 27.26 8.81 -2.36
CA VAL A 26 26.90 7.47 -2.86
C VAL A 26 27.01 7.44 -4.38
N LYS A 27 27.68 6.42 -4.93
CA LYS A 27 27.84 6.26 -6.38
C LYS A 27 26.50 6.05 -7.08
N VAL A 28 26.20 6.90 -8.04
CA VAL A 28 24.98 6.83 -8.86
C VAL A 28 25.21 5.87 -10.03
N ASN A 29 24.52 4.72 -10.04
CA ASN A 29 24.63 3.73 -11.12
C ASN A 29 23.46 3.78 -12.11
N LYS A 30 22.32 4.33 -11.69
CA LYS A 30 21.07 4.37 -12.46
C LYS A 30 20.38 5.71 -12.21
N VAL A 31 19.68 6.21 -13.21
CA VAL A 31 18.77 7.36 -13.10
C VAL A 31 17.38 6.93 -13.57
N MET A 32 16.35 7.45 -12.93
CA MET A 32 14.96 7.26 -13.37
C MET A 32 14.55 8.45 -14.22
N VAL A 33 14.08 8.19 -15.43
CA VAL A 33 13.47 9.22 -16.30
C VAL A 33 11.98 8.93 -16.32
N ALA A 34 11.19 9.83 -15.77
CA ALA A 34 9.74 9.73 -15.68
C ALA A 34 9.09 10.97 -16.30
N GLU A 35 7.80 10.86 -16.60
CA GLU A 35 6.99 12.01 -16.94
C GLU A 35 6.91 12.97 -15.75
N ALA A 36 7.09 14.26 -16.00
CA ALA A 36 6.87 15.27 -14.99
C ALA A 36 5.37 15.53 -14.90
N LEU A 37 4.81 15.31 -13.71
CA LEU A 37 3.40 15.56 -13.43
C LEU A 37 3.27 16.85 -12.63
N ASP A 38 2.30 17.68 -13.00
CA ASP A 38 1.98 18.89 -12.25
C ASP A 38 1.20 18.52 -10.99
N ILE A 39 1.78 18.85 -9.83
CA ILE A 39 1.17 18.57 -8.54
C ILE A 39 0.33 19.78 -8.13
N SER A 40 -1.00 19.66 -8.23
CA SER A 40 -1.91 20.75 -7.85
C SER A 40 -2.03 20.92 -6.33
N ARG A 41 -1.81 19.86 -5.56
CA ARG A 41 -1.94 19.86 -4.10
C ARG A 41 -1.14 18.71 -3.48
N GLU A 42 -0.47 18.98 -2.38
CA GLU A 42 0.30 17.99 -1.62
C GLU A 42 -0.32 17.79 -0.24
N THR A 43 -0.30 16.55 0.23
CA THR A 43 -0.75 16.16 1.58
C THR A 43 0.25 15.21 2.18
N TYR A 44 0.38 15.20 3.51
CA TYR A 44 1.17 14.22 4.23
C TYR A 44 0.31 13.02 4.62
N LEU A 45 0.85 11.81 4.44
CA LEU A 45 0.24 10.56 4.89
C LEU A 45 1.32 9.59 5.37
N ALA A 46 1.14 9.03 6.55
CA ALA A 46 2.01 7.99 7.10
C ALA A 46 1.19 6.94 7.84
N ILE A 47 1.68 5.70 7.81
CA ILE A 47 1.17 4.60 8.64
C ILE A 47 2.34 4.14 9.50
N LEU A 48 2.13 4.15 10.81
CA LEU A 48 3.14 3.70 11.77
C LEU A 48 2.52 2.84 12.85
N MET A 49 3.36 2.05 13.53
CA MET A 49 2.96 1.32 14.72
C MET A 49 3.11 2.21 15.94
N ASP A 50 2.01 2.59 16.57
CA ASP A 50 2.01 3.39 17.79
C ASP A 50 2.00 2.48 19.02
N ARG A 51 3.00 2.63 19.88
CA ARG A 51 3.14 1.88 21.13
C ARG A 51 2.05 2.25 22.14
N SER A 52 1.54 3.48 22.08
CA SER A 52 0.48 3.95 22.98
C SER A 52 -0.83 3.22 22.74
N CYS A 53 -1.09 2.86 21.47
CA CYS A 53 -2.30 2.18 21.04
C CYS A 53 -2.07 0.67 20.79
N ASN A 54 -0.83 0.20 20.90
CA ASN A 54 -0.41 -1.16 20.56
C ASN A 54 -0.91 -1.62 19.17
N GLY A 55 -0.89 -0.72 18.20
CA GLY A 55 -1.49 -0.99 16.89
C GLY A 55 -1.09 0.01 15.82
N PRO A 56 -1.48 -0.26 14.56
CA PRO A 56 -1.28 0.66 13.46
C PRO A 56 -2.07 1.95 13.65
N VAL A 57 -1.44 3.08 13.34
CA VAL A 57 -2.07 4.41 13.33
C VAL A 57 -1.80 5.06 11.99
N LEU A 58 -2.87 5.51 11.36
CA LEU A 58 -2.83 6.35 10.17
C LEU A 58 -2.69 7.81 10.62
N VAL A 59 -1.62 8.47 10.20
CA VAL A 59 -1.35 9.88 10.48
C VAL A 59 -1.40 10.66 9.17
N GLY A 60 -2.17 11.73 9.13
CA GLY A 60 -2.33 12.54 7.93
C GLY A 60 -2.35 14.03 8.22
N SER A 61 -1.92 14.84 7.25
CA SER A 61 -2.06 16.29 7.28
C SER A 61 -2.37 16.85 5.89
N PRO A 62 -3.27 17.84 5.76
CA PRO A 62 -3.47 18.55 4.50
C PRO A 62 -2.25 19.39 4.10
N GLN A 63 -1.27 19.61 4.99
CA GLN A 63 0.01 20.25 4.67
C GLN A 63 1.06 19.20 4.28
N GLY A 64 1.12 18.90 2.98
CA GLY A 64 2.20 18.10 2.40
C GLY A 64 3.42 18.94 1.99
N GLY A 65 4.50 18.26 1.60
CA GLY A 65 5.71 18.90 1.06
C GLY A 65 6.63 19.55 2.10
N VAL A 66 6.25 19.52 3.38
CA VAL A 66 6.99 20.09 4.52
C VAL A 66 7.36 19.00 5.53
N ASP A 67 8.27 19.32 6.44
CA ASP A 67 8.66 18.42 7.53
C ASP A 67 7.50 18.22 8.51
N ILE A 68 7.12 16.98 8.80
CA ILE A 68 5.90 16.73 9.58
C ILE A 68 6.09 17.12 11.04
N GLU A 69 7.32 17.05 11.55
CA GLU A 69 7.73 17.50 12.87
C GLU A 69 7.52 19.01 13.03
N GLU A 70 7.72 19.80 11.98
CA GLU A 70 7.46 21.24 11.97
C GLU A 70 5.95 21.52 12.04
N VAL A 71 5.15 20.81 11.23
CA VAL A 71 3.68 20.90 11.29
C VAL A 71 3.18 20.53 12.69
N ALA A 72 3.76 19.50 13.31
CA ALA A 72 3.37 19.08 14.66
C ALA A 72 3.65 20.14 15.73
N ALA A 73 4.69 20.96 15.53
CA ALA A 73 5.07 22.03 16.45
C ALA A 73 4.26 23.32 16.22
N SER A 74 4.04 23.70 14.96
CA SER A 74 3.40 24.96 14.59
C SER A 74 1.88 24.89 14.46
N ASN A 75 1.37 23.78 13.90
CA ASN A 75 -0.05 23.59 13.57
C ASN A 75 -0.51 22.17 13.94
N PRO A 76 -0.47 21.80 15.23
CA PRO A 76 -0.85 20.46 15.68
C PRO A 76 -2.29 20.07 15.32
N GLU A 77 -3.18 21.04 15.15
CA GLU A 77 -4.58 20.86 14.71
C GLU A 77 -4.71 20.33 13.28
N LEU A 78 -3.66 20.46 12.47
CA LEU A 78 -3.61 19.94 11.11
C LEU A 78 -3.05 18.51 11.05
N ILE A 79 -2.76 17.89 12.20
CA ILE A 79 -2.35 16.49 12.28
C ILE A 79 -3.53 15.63 12.74
N PHE A 80 -4.00 14.80 11.83
CA PHE A 80 -5.09 13.87 12.06
C PHE A 80 -4.55 12.48 12.28
N LYS A 81 -5.13 11.76 13.24
CA LYS A 81 -4.74 10.39 13.58
C LYS A 81 -5.97 9.49 13.61
N GLU A 82 -5.92 8.36 12.92
CA GLU A 82 -6.92 7.31 12.98
C GLU A 82 -6.24 6.03 13.48
N GLN A 83 -6.68 5.54 14.64
CA GLN A 83 -6.19 4.27 15.19
C GLN A 83 -6.87 3.12 14.47
N ILE A 84 -6.08 2.16 13.99
CA ILE A 84 -6.57 1.03 13.20
C ILE A 84 -6.44 -0.23 14.04
N ASP A 85 -7.53 -0.99 14.12
CA ASP A 85 -7.49 -2.31 14.74
C ASP A 85 -6.75 -3.27 13.79
N ILE A 86 -5.74 -3.98 14.31
CA ILE A 86 -4.90 -4.85 13.48
C ILE A 86 -5.63 -6.11 12.99
N PHE A 87 -6.71 -6.50 13.68
CA PHE A 87 -7.52 -7.66 13.33
C PHE A 87 -8.68 -7.29 12.41
N GLU A 88 -9.34 -6.16 12.64
CA GLU A 88 -10.43 -5.69 11.78
C GLU A 88 -9.93 -4.96 10.53
N GLY A 89 -8.74 -4.35 10.60
CA GLY A 89 -8.20 -3.49 9.55
C GLY A 89 -8.84 -2.11 9.52
N ILE A 90 -8.58 -1.36 8.45
CA ILE A 90 -9.20 -0.03 8.27
C ILE A 90 -10.68 -0.18 7.91
N LYS A 91 -11.52 0.63 8.56
CA LYS A 91 -12.95 0.74 8.23
C LYS A 91 -13.16 1.83 7.19
N ASP A 92 -14.18 1.67 6.34
CA ASP A 92 -14.56 2.68 5.34
C ASP A 92 -14.76 4.05 5.97
N SER A 93 -15.40 4.12 7.14
CA SER A 93 -15.59 5.38 7.87
C SER A 93 -14.28 6.05 8.28
N GLN A 94 -13.22 5.29 8.60
CA GLN A 94 -11.90 5.82 8.95
C GLN A 94 -11.20 6.34 7.70
N ALA A 95 -11.25 5.59 6.60
CA ALA A 95 -10.69 6.01 5.32
C ALA A 95 -11.37 7.29 4.80
N GLN A 96 -12.70 7.38 4.91
CA GLN A 96 -13.48 8.55 4.53
C GLN A 96 -13.14 9.78 5.37
N ARG A 97 -13.07 9.65 6.70
CA ARG A 97 -12.68 10.75 7.59
C ARG A 97 -11.27 11.24 7.31
N MET A 98 -10.32 10.32 7.11
CA MET A 98 -8.96 10.72 6.75
C MET A 98 -8.93 11.45 5.41
N ALA A 99 -9.61 10.93 4.37
CA ALA A 99 -9.67 11.60 3.08
C ALA A 99 -10.26 13.03 3.16
N GLU A 100 -11.31 13.22 3.99
CA GLU A 100 -11.89 14.54 4.27
C GLU A 100 -10.91 15.46 5.01
N ASN A 101 -10.27 14.97 6.06
CA ASN A 101 -9.30 15.72 6.86
C ASN A 101 -8.08 16.14 6.04
N LEU A 102 -7.67 15.30 5.08
CA LEU A 102 -6.65 15.62 4.10
C LEU A 102 -7.14 16.62 3.04
N GLY A 103 -8.40 17.06 3.05
CA GLY A 103 -8.96 18.06 2.15
C GLY A 103 -9.36 17.52 0.77
N PHE A 104 -9.53 16.21 0.59
CA PHE A 104 -10.04 15.66 -0.67
C PHE A 104 -11.57 15.72 -0.72
N VAL A 105 -12.10 16.12 -1.87
CA VAL A 105 -13.54 16.29 -2.10
C VAL A 105 -14.01 15.59 -3.36
N GLY A 106 -15.31 15.30 -3.44
CA GLY A 106 -15.93 14.72 -4.63
C GLY A 106 -15.28 13.39 -5.05
N PRO A 107 -15.06 13.15 -6.36
CA PRO A 107 -14.47 11.91 -6.85
C PRO A 107 -13.08 11.59 -6.29
N LEU A 108 -12.27 12.61 -5.98
CA LEU A 108 -10.93 12.42 -5.42
C LEU A 108 -10.98 11.83 -4.02
N LYS A 109 -12.00 12.15 -3.23
CA LYS A 109 -12.20 11.56 -1.90
C LYS A 109 -12.35 10.04 -2.01
N SER A 110 -13.20 9.56 -2.92
CA SER A 110 -13.42 8.12 -3.13
C SER A 110 -12.18 7.41 -3.68
N GLN A 111 -11.36 8.08 -4.50
CA GLN A 111 -10.10 7.52 -4.97
C GLN A 111 -9.10 7.35 -3.84
N VAL A 112 -8.97 8.34 -2.95
CA VAL A 112 -8.10 8.26 -1.78
C VAL A 112 -8.59 7.20 -0.80
N GLU A 113 -9.90 7.12 -0.56
CA GLU A 113 -10.51 6.04 0.23
C GLU A 113 -10.13 4.65 -0.31
N ALA A 114 -10.25 4.43 -1.62
CA ALA A 114 -9.85 3.18 -2.24
C ALA A 114 -8.35 2.90 -2.08
N ILE A 115 -7.49 3.92 -2.20
CA ILE A 115 -6.04 3.79 -1.96
C ILE A 115 -5.77 3.37 -0.51
N LEU A 116 -6.43 4.02 0.47
CA LEU A 116 -6.25 3.69 1.89
C LEU A 116 -6.67 2.24 2.17
N VAL A 117 -7.84 1.82 1.67
CA VAL A 117 -8.30 0.43 1.78
C VAL A 117 -7.30 -0.54 1.15
N ASN A 118 -6.74 -0.22 -0.01
CA ASN A 118 -5.74 -1.07 -0.68
C ASN A 118 -4.43 -1.18 0.10
N ILE A 119 -3.93 -0.07 0.66
CA ILE A 119 -2.70 -0.08 1.46
C ILE A 119 -2.90 -0.96 2.70
N PHE A 120 -3.99 -0.76 3.44
CA PHE A 120 -4.29 -1.56 4.62
C PHE A 120 -4.56 -3.03 4.26
N GLY A 121 -5.29 -3.30 3.19
CA GLY A 121 -5.48 -4.64 2.65
C GLY A 121 -4.16 -5.35 2.28
N GLY A 122 -3.13 -4.61 1.90
CA GLY A 122 -1.79 -5.14 1.60
C GLY A 122 -0.92 -5.43 2.82
N ILE A 123 -1.16 -4.78 3.97
CA ILE A 123 -0.32 -4.93 5.19
C ILE A 123 -0.97 -5.79 6.29
N VAL A 124 -2.22 -6.20 6.12
CA VAL A 124 -2.94 -7.04 7.10
C VAL A 124 -2.45 -8.49 7.12
N ASN A 125 -2.76 -9.18 8.22
CA ASN A 125 -2.45 -10.60 8.41
C ASN A 125 -3.13 -11.47 7.33
N CYS A 126 -2.34 -12.32 6.66
CA CYS A 126 -2.82 -13.16 5.58
C CYS A 126 -3.93 -14.14 6.03
N ALA A 127 -3.94 -14.59 7.29
CA ALA A 127 -4.98 -15.46 7.81
C ALA A 127 -6.35 -14.74 7.84
N ILE A 128 -6.37 -13.45 8.16
CA ILE A 128 -7.59 -12.62 8.15
C ILE A 128 -8.09 -12.45 6.73
N ILE A 129 -7.19 -12.16 5.79
CA ILE A 129 -7.51 -12.11 4.35
C ILE A 129 -8.09 -13.45 3.88
N ALA A 130 -7.48 -14.59 4.24
CA ALA A 130 -7.99 -15.90 3.85
C ALA A 130 -9.39 -16.17 4.41
N ASN A 131 -9.66 -15.83 5.67
CA ASN A 131 -10.99 -15.92 6.26
C ASN A 131 -12.00 -15.01 5.54
N GLY A 132 -11.62 -13.76 5.22
CA GLY A 132 -12.43 -12.84 4.43
C GLY A 132 -12.77 -13.38 3.04
N ILE A 133 -11.77 -13.92 2.32
CA ILE A 133 -11.96 -14.55 1.01
C ILE A 133 -12.91 -15.72 1.11
N THR A 134 -12.72 -16.65 2.05
CA THR A 134 -13.60 -17.83 2.19
C THR A 134 -15.04 -17.45 2.52
N LYS A 135 -15.25 -16.43 3.36
CA LYS A 135 -16.58 -15.89 3.66
C LYS A 135 -17.24 -15.29 2.43
N ALA A 136 -16.54 -14.39 1.72
CA ALA A 136 -17.05 -13.76 0.51
C ALA A 136 -17.38 -14.78 -0.59
N CYS A 137 -16.53 -15.79 -0.78
CA CYS A 137 -16.76 -16.85 -1.77
C CYS A 137 -18.02 -17.68 -1.48
N ARG A 138 -18.38 -17.87 -0.20
CA ARG A 138 -19.62 -18.56 0.21
C ARG A 138 -20.85 -17.69 -0.02
N GLU A 139 -20.75 -16.41 0.26
CA GLU A 139 -21.86 -15.46 0.08
C GLU A 139 -22.14 -15.16 -1.40
N LEU A 140 -21.10 -15.10 -2.24
CA LEU A 140 -21.21 -14.70 -3.65
C LEU A 140 -21.43 -15.87 -4.63
N GLU A 141 -21.41 -17.13 -4.14
CA GLU A 141 -21.52 -18.35 -4.97
C GLU A 141 -20.66 -18.29 -6.25
N LEU A 142 -19.35 -18.11 -6.08
CA LEU A 142 -18.42 -17.91 -7.20
C LEU A 142 -18.50 -19.05 -8.23
N LYS A 143 -18.87 -18.69 -9.46
CA LYS A 143 -18.98 -19.60 -10.62
C LYS A 143 -17.67 -19.83 -11.37
N VAL A 144 -16.61 -19.13 -10.97
CA VAL A 144 -15.29 -19.18 -11.60
C VAL A 144 -14.24 -19.57 -10.55
N PRO A 145 -13.23 -20.38 -10.94
CA PRO A 145 -12.17 -20.78 -10.01
C PRO A 145 -11.33 -19.56 -9.61
N LEU A 146 -11.01 -19.47 -8.32
CA LEU A 146 -10.23 -18.37 -7.76
C LEU A 146 -8.80 -18.84 -7.46
N VAL A 147 -7.79 -18.16 -8.00
CA VAL A 147 -6.39 -18.38 -7.65
C VAL A 147 -5.93 -17.25 -6.75
N VAL A 148 -5.43 -17.58 -5.56
CA VAL A 148 -5.03 -16.60 -4.54
C VAL A 148 -3.57 -16.78 -4.21
N ARG A 149 -2.78 -15.73 -4.41
CA ARG A 149 -1.41 -15.60 -3.90
C ARG A 149 -1.45 -14.70 -2.67
N LEU A 150 -0.87 -15.16 -1.56
CA LEU A 150 -0.72 -14.38 -0.33
C LEU A 150 0.75 -14.23 0.01
N GLU A 151 1.16 -13.02 0.39
CA GLU A 151 2.51 -12.67 0.80
C GLU A 151 2.41 -11.73 2.01
N GLY A 152 3.07 -12.08 3.12
CA GLY A 152 2.98 -11.33 4.36
C GLY A 152 3.06 -12.20 5.61
N THR A 153 2.46 -11.73 6.71
CA THR A 153 2.44 -12.43 8.01
C THR A 153 1.41 -13.57 8.00
N ASN A 154 1.76 -14.72 8.60
CA ASN A 154 0.91 -15.92 8.72
C ASN A 154 0.45 -16.54 7.38
N VAL A 155 1.24 -16.43 6.31
CA VAL A 155 0.92 -17.04 5.00
C VAL A 155 0.64 -18.54 5.09
N GLN A 156 1.41 -19.28 5.89
CA GLN A 156 1.22 -20.74 6.03
C GLN A 156 -0.15 -21.09 6.62
N GLU A 157 -0.60 -20.31 7.61
CA GLU A 157 -1.93 -20.47 8.21
C GLU A 157 -3.02 -20.11 7.18
N ALA A 158 -2.84 -18.99 6.48
CA ALA A 158 -3.74 -18.55 5.43
C ALA A 158 -3.92 -19.60 4.31
N GLN A 159 -2.83 -20.22 3.86
CA GLN A 159 -2.88 -21.30 2.87
C GLN A 159 -3.67 -22.52 3.39
N LYS A 160 -3.51 -22.89 4.67
CA LYS A 160 -4.31 -23.95 5.28
C LYS A 160 -5.79 -23.60 5.31
N ILE A 161 -6.14 -22.36 5.68
CA ILE A 161 -7.53 -21.87 5.68
C ILE A 161 -8.14 -21.99 4.28
N LEU A 162 -7.43 -21.52 3.25
CA LEU A 162 -7.92 -21.58 1.86
C LEU A 162 -8.07 -23.04 1.37
N ASN A 163 -7.05 -23.88 1.58
CA ASN A 163 -7.05 -25.26 1.08
C ASN A 163 -8.10 -26.15 1.80
N ASN A 164 -8.38 -25.86 3.08
CA ASN A 164 -9.36 -26.61 3.87
C ASN A 164 -10.79 -26.05 3.77
N SER A 165 -11.00 -24.98 2.99
CA SER A 165 -12.29 -24.28 2.93
C SER A 165 -13.41 -25.04 2.22
N GLY A 166 -13.06 -26.05 1.41
CA GLY A 166 -13.98 -26.78 0.53
C GLY A 166 -14.46 -25.98 -0.69
N LEU A 167 -13.92 -24.79 -0.91
CA LEU A 167 -14.28 -23.89 -2.01
C LEU A 167 -13.36 -24.09 -3.21
N PRO A 168 -13.75 -23.68 -4.43
CA PRO A 168 -12.90 -23.75 -5.63
C PRO A 168 -11.80 -22.67 -5.62
N ILE A 169 -11.00 -22.65 -4.56
CA ILE A 169 -9.90 -21.72 -4.32
C ILE A 169 -8.60 -22.50 -4.38
N THR A 170 -7.65 -22.01 -5.19
CA THR A 170 -6.31 -22.57 -5.28
C THR A 170 -5.31 -21.57 -4.75
N SER A 171 -4.52 -21.96 -3.74
CA SER A 171 -3.43 -21.14 -3.23
C SER A 171 -2.19 -21.19 -4.14
N ALA A 172 -1.54 -20.06 -4.35
CA ALA A 172 -0.30 -19.91 -5.11
C ALA A 172 0.82 -19.33 -4.25
N ILE A 173 2.06 -19.72 -4.54
CA ILE A 173 3.25 -19.34 -3.75
C ILE A 173 3.99 -18.13 -4.32
N ASP A 174 3.92 -17.92 -5.63
CA ASP A 174 4.52 -16.77 -6.32
C ASP A 174 3.68 -16.37 -7.54
N LEU A 175 4.13 -15.34 -8.25
CA LEU A 175 3.43 -14.83 -9.44
C LEU A 175 3.42 -15.83 -10.61
N GLU A 176 4.49 -16.60 -10.79
CA GLU A 176 4.61 -17.55 -11.88
C GLU A 176 3.70 -18.76 -11.66
N ASP A 177 3.70 -19.31 -10.46
CA ASP A 177 2.80 -20.36 -9.99
C ASP A 177 1.33 -19.91 -10.07
N ALA A 178 1.03 -18.68 -9.64
CA ALA A 178 -0.31 -18.12 -9.75
C ALA A 178 -0.79 -18.06 -11.20
N ALA A 179 0.06 -17.59 -12.12
CA ALA A 179 -0.27 -17.53 -13.55
C ALA A 179 -0.51 -18.93 -14.14
N LYS A 180 0.36 -19.90 -13.87
CA LYS A 180 0.21 -21.30 -14.34
C LYS A 180 -1.09 -21.92 -13.83
N LYS A 181 -1.38 -21.77 -12.53
CA LYS A 181 -2.61 -22.28 -11.91
C LYS A 181 -3.86 -21.61 -12.48
N ALA A 182 -3.83 -20.30 -12.72
CA ALA A 182 -4.95 -19.57 -13.29
C ALA A 182 -5.32 -20.11 -14.69
N VAL A 183 -4.31 -20.27 -15.57
CA VAL A 183 -4.52 -20.84 -16.91
C VAL A 183 -5.05 -22.28 -16.84
N ALA A 184 -4.44 -23.13 -16.00
CA ALA A 184 -4.86 -24.52 -15.82
C ALA A 184 -6.30 -24.67 -15.29
N SER A 185 -6.77 -23.68 -14.52
CA SER A 185 -8.10 -23.68 -13.92
C SER A 185 -9.21 -23.36 -14.94
N VAL A 186 -8.89 -22.60 -15.99
CA VAL A 186 -9.81 -22.27 -17.08
C VAL A 186 -9.93 -23.42 -18.10
N ALA A 187 -8.85 -24.17 -18.30
CA ALA A 187 -8.79 -25.27 -19.27
C ALA A 187 -9.57 -26.54 -18.86
N LYS A 188 -10.14 -26.60 -17.65
CA LYS A 188 -10.91 -27.75 -17.14
C LYS A 188 -12.43 -27.67 -17.41
N LYS A 189 -12.86 -26.80 -18.33
CA LYS A 189 -14.24 -26.75 -18.84
C LYS A 189 -14.39 -27.54 -20.13
#